data_AF-A0A5W3ITN1-F1
#
_entry.id   AF-A0A5W3ITN1-F1
#
_cell.length_a   1.000
_cell.length_b   1.000
_cell.length_c   1.000
_cell.angle_alpha   90.00
_cell.angle_beta   90.00
_cell.angle_gamma   90.00
#
_symmetry.space_group_name_H-M   'P 1'
#
loop_
_entity.id
_entity.type
_entity.pdbx_description
1 polymer ?
#
loop_
_entity_poly.entity_id
_entity_poly.type
_entity_poly.pdbx_seq_one_letter_code
_entity_poly.pdbx_strand_id
1 'polypeptide(L)' 'MSQLDYNSRKNGINTRNPQLRELPLLTVEEYEQIVYQRPLIAEWMADMLHLVLSQRDTAIH' A
#
# COMPACT_ATOMS: atom_id res chain seq x y z
N MET A 1 11.73 8.76 -20.25
CA MET A 1 10.86 8.13 -19.23
C MET A 1 11.78 7.51 -18.21
N SER A 2 11.77 7.97 -16.95
CA SER A 2 12.60 7.41 -15.89
C SER A 2 11.91 6.15 -15.39
N GLN A 3 12.48 4.99 -15.69
CA GLN A 3 12.07 3.72 -15.08
C GLN A 3 12.65 3.72 -13.66
N LEU A 4 11.79 3.95 -12.68
CA LEU A 4 12.10 3.67 -11.29
C LEU A 4 12.17 2.15 -11.15
N ASP A 5 13.38 1.60 -11.17
CA ASP A 5 13.63 0.18 -10.93
C ASP A 5 13.36 -0.14 -9.45
N TYR A 6 12.10 -0.45 -9.13
CA TYR A 6 11.71 -0.94 -7.83
C TYR A 6 12.12 -2.41 -7.72
N ASN A 7 13.32 -2.64 -7.20
CA ASN A 7 13.79 -3.99 -6.86
C ASN A 7 12.88 -4.60 -5.77
N SER A 8 11.92 -5.43 -6.16
CA SER A 8 11.00 -6.14 -5.26
C SER A 8 11.73 -7.27 -4.51
N ARG A 9 12.62 -6.94 -3.57
CA ARG A 9 13.19 -7.94 -2.68
C ARG A 9 12.10 -8.47 -1.75
N LYS A 10 11.66 -9.71 -1.97
CA LYS A 10 10.76 -10.45 -1.07
C LYS A 10 11.50 -10.80 0.22
N ASN A 11 11.64 -9.81 1.10
CA ASN A 11 12.04 -10.06 2.49
C ASN A 11 10.85 -10.72 3.21
N GLY A 12 11.13 -11.64 4.13
CA GLY A 12 10.09 -12.19 4.99
C GLY A 12 9.41 -11.08 5.78
N ILE A 13 8.09 -10.97 5.68
CA ILE A 13 7.32 -9.93 6.36
C ILE A 13 7.07 -10.40 7.80
N ASN A 14 7.49 -9.61 8.79
CA ASN A 14 7.07 -9.82 10.16
C ASN A 14 5.59 -9.45 10.30
N THR A 15 4.70 -10.44 10.36
CA THR A 15 3.25 -10.20 10.43
C THR A 15 2.75 -9.71 11.78
N ARG A 16 3.56 -9.79 12.85
CA ARG A 16 3.20 -9.29 14.19
C ARG A 16 3.48 -7.80 14.37
N ASN A 17 4.56 -7.31 13.77
CA ASN A 17 4.94 -5.89 13.82
C ASN A 17 5.74 -5.52 12.55
N PRO A 18 5.05 -5.33 11.41
CA PRO A 18 5.71 -5.11 10.14
C PRO A 18 6.43 -3.77 10.14
N GLN A 19 7.73 -3.77 9.89
CA GLN A 19 8.48 -2.54 9.67
C GLN A 19 8.28 -2.07 8.22
N LEU A 20 8.29 -0.75 7.99
CA LEU A 20 8.11 -0.20 6.63
C LEU A 20 9.13 -0.76 5.62
N ARG A 21 10.37 -1.02 6.08
CA ARG A 21 11.46 -1.62 5.30
C ARG A 21 11.26 -3.11 4.96
N GLU A 22 10.33 -3.77 5.63
CA GLU A 22 9.99 -5.19 5.43
C GLU A 22 8.81 -5.35 4.48
N LEU A 23 8.05 -4.26 4.24
CA LEU A 23 6.96 -4.28 3.28
C LEU A 23 7.54 -4.34 1.86
N PRO A 24 7.12 -5.33 1.04
CA PRO A 24 7.56 -5.39 -0.34
C PRO A 24 7.06 -4.15 -1.07
N LEU A 25 7.98 -3.43 -1.69
CA LEU A 25 7.62 -2.40 -2.66
C LEU A 25 7.14 -3.12 -3.92
N LEU A 26 5.92 -2.80 -4.33
CA LEU A 26 5.33 -3.31 -5.55
C LEU A 26 5.81 -2.47 -6.73
N THR A 27 6.11 -3.11 -7.87
CA THR A 27 6.20 -2.36 -9.14
C THR A 27 4.80 -1.87 -9.56
N VAL A 28 4.77 -0.94 -10.51
CA VAL A 28 3.50 -0.46 -11.08
C VAL A 28 2.73 -1.61 -11.72
N GLU A 29 3.40 -2.50 -12.46
CA GLU A 29 2.71 -3.65 -13.07
C GLU A 29 2.14 -4.62 -12.03
N GLU A 30 2.88 -4.89 -10.95
CA GLU A 30 2.41 -5.77 -9.86
C GLU A 30 1.20 -5.17 -9.14
N TYR A 31 1.22 -3.86 -8.90
CA TYR A 31 0.08 -3.14 -8.33
C TYR A 31 -1.16 -3.23 -9.23
N GLU A 32 -1.00 -2.95 -10.53
CA GLU A 32 -2.10 -3.01 -11.50
C GLU A 32 -2.70 -4.41 -11.60
N GLN A 33 -1.86 -5.45 -11.60
CA GLN A 33 -2.33 -6.84 -11.60
C GLN A 33 -3.17 -7.18 -10.37
N ILE A 34 -2.76 -6.74 -9.18
CA ILE A 34 -3.52 -6.97 -7.95
C ILE A 34 -4.88 -6.28 -8.00
N VAL A 35 -4.91 -5.01 -8.43
CA VAL A 35 -6.16 -4.25 -8.56
C VAL A 35 -7.08 -4.89 -9.59
N TYR A 36 -6.54 -5.34 -10.74
CA TYR A 36 -7.33 -5.99 -11.79
C TYR A 36 -7.94 -7.32 -11.32
N GLN A 37 -7.17 -8.13 -10.59
CA GLN A 37 -7.65 -9.41 -10.06
C GLN A 37 -8.65 -9.26 -8.92
N ARG A 38 -8.64 -8.13 -8.21
CA ARG A 38 -9.45 -7.87 -7.02
C ARG A 38 -10.00 -6.45 -7.05
N PRO A 39 -11.01 -6.16 -7.88
CA PRO A 39 -11.49 -4.79 -8.09
C PRO A 39 -11.93 -4.08 -6.78
N LEU A 40 -12.45 -4.84 -5.81
CA LEU A 40 -12.88 -4.30 -4.50
C LEU A 40 -11.72 -3.82 -3.62
N ILE A 41 -10.48 -4.20 -3.91
CA ILE A 41 -9.31 -3.73 -3.14
C ILE A 41 -9.13 -2.22 -3.27
N ALA A 42 -9.45 -1.63 -4.43
CA ALA A 42 -9.36 -0.19 -4.63
C ALA A 42 -10.35 0.58 -3.73
N GLU A 43 -11.57 0.07 -3.59
CA GLU A 43 -12.59 0.64 -2.69
C GLU A 43 -12.13 0.56 -1.24
N TRP A 44 -11.61 -0.60 -0.80
CA TRP A 44 -11.10 -0.75 0.58
C TRP A 44 -9.90 0.16 0.86
N MET A 45 -9.01 0.36 -0.11
CA MET A 45 -7.90 1.32 0.03
C MET A 45 -8.43 2.76 0.16
N ALA A 46 -9.44 3.14 -0.62
CA ALA A 46 -10.06 4.45 -0.54
C ALA A 46 -10.74 4.68 0.83
N ASP A 47 -11.46 3.69 1.35
CA ASP A 47 -12.10 3.75 2.66
C ASP A 47 -11.06 3.89 3.79
N MET A 48 -9.97 3.13 3.72
CA MET A 48 -8.86 3.25 4.68
C MET A 48 -8.22 4.63 4.64
N LEU A 49 -7.97 5.18 3.45
CA LEU A 49 -7.42 6.54 3.29
C LEU A 49 -8.38 7.59 3.86
N HIS A 50 -9.68 7.47 3.55
CA HIS A 50 -10.71 8.37 4.07
C HIS A 50 -10.76 8.35 5.60
N LEU A 51 -10.74 7.16 6.20
CA LEU A 51 -10.71 6.99 7.66
C LEU A 51 -9.48 7.67 8.28
N VAL A 52 -8.29 7.43 7.75
CA VAL A 52 -7.05 8.04 8.25
C VAL A 52 -7.08 9.58 8.14
N LEU A 53 -7.59 10.11 7.03
CA LEU A 53 -7.69 11.56 6.82
C LEU A 53 -8.73 12.19 7.77
N SER A 54 -9.90 11.56 7.92
CA SER A 54 -10.95 12.02 8.84
C SER A 54 -10.51 12.04 10.30
N GLN A 55 -9.69 11.06 10.72
CA GLN A 55 -9.13 11.00 12.07
C GLN A 55 -8.09 12.10 12.33
N ARG A 56 -7.37 12.51 11.27
CA ARG A 56 -6.40 13.61 11.35
C ARG A 56 -7.07 14.95 11.58
N ASP A 57 -8.21 15.20 10.93
CA ASP A 57 -8.98 16.43 11.12
C ASP A 57 -9.58 16.50 12.54
N THR A 58 -9.94 15.37 13.15
CA THR A 58 -10.37 15.33 14.56
C THR A 58 -9.23 15.41 15.58
N ALA A 59 -7.99 15.11 15.22
CA ALA A 59 -6.85 15.15 16.14
C ALA A 59 -6.21 16.55 16.28
N ILE A 60 -6.63 17.51 15.45
CA ILE A 60 -6.16 18.91 15.48
C ILE A 60 -7.13 19.81 16.29
N HIS A 61 -8.18 19.23 16.89
CA HIS A 61 -9.13 19.92 17.78
C HIS A 61 -9.00 19.48 19.24
#